data_AF-A0A2A5PH22-F1
#
_entry.id   AF-A0A2A5PH22-F1
#
_cell.length_a   1.000
_cell.length_b   1.000
_cell.length_c   1.000
_cell.angle_alpha   90.00
_cell.angle_beta   90.00
_cell.angle_gamma   90.00
#
_symmetry.space_group_name_H-M   'P 1'
#
loop_
_entity.id
_entity.type
_entity.pdbx_description
1 polymer ?
#
loop_
_entity_poly.entity_id
_entity_poly.type
_entity_poly.pdbx_seq_one_letter_code
_entity_poly.pdbx_strand_id
1 'polypeptide(L)'
;MKKTLATLTTLAAIGFSAQVQAAKVDVCVFDLLGKSGESFQMAQEWALAAKGWGAEVNLIPRQDEAVADNDFKAGKCDGVFMTAMRARQYNKFAGSIDALGGAPSNVIAQRAISFALDQRNAAKMVTNLGGKKYEVAGISPLGSAFIFVRDKNISSIEKAAGKKFAVLGYDDAQKIMVQRVGAQAVISDVSNFVAKFNNGQVDMVGAPAYAYKPLEIYKGLGNNGAMFNFPVLQVTADFVIRPEQFPVGFGQKSRDWFVKNLPKAMSMINRLEGEIPAKYKMNLSAEDKTKYQKMLRDGRMDMTKRGIYDPAMMSVLKRARCSVEKTNFECSLGGE
;
A
#
# COMPACT_ATOMS: atom_id res chain seq x y z
N MET A 1 -9.69 -43.39 74.40
CA MET A 1 -10.87 -42.68 73.87
C MET A 1 -10.59 -41.18 73.81
N LYS A 2 -11.14 -40.48 72.79
CA LYS A 2 -11.10 -39.02 72.48
C LYS A 2 -9.99 -38.63 71.48
N LYS A 3 -10.25 -38.80 70.18
CA LYS A 3 -10.89 -37.88 69.20
C LYS A 3 -9.93 -36.77 68.72
N THR A 4 -9.21 -37.10 67.65
CA THR A 4 -8.53 -36.20 66.72
C THR A 4 -9.56 -35.42 65.90
N LEU A 5 -9.46 -34.09 65.88
CA LEU A 5 -10.23 -33.21 65.00
C LEU A 5 -9.24 -32.59 64.00
N ALA A 6 -9.27 -33.05 62.76
CA ALA A 6 -8.52 -32.45 61.66
C ALA A 6 -9.45 -31.49 60.91
N THR A 7 -9.22 -30.18 61.06
CA THR A 7 -9.90 -29.14 60.28
C THR A 7 -9.23 -29.01 58.91
N LEU A 8 -9.93 -29.45 57.86
CA LEU A 8 -9.61 -29.11 56.46
C LEU A 8 -9.99 -27.66 56.18
N THR A 9 -9.01 -26.79 55.92
CA THR A 9 -9.22 -25.48 55.29
C THR A 9 -9.16 -25.63 53.77
N THR A 10 -10.32 -25.61 53.12
CA THR A 10 -10.48 -25.49 51.67
C THR A 10 -10.17 -24.04 51.24
N LEU A 11 -9.02 -23.81 50.61
CA LEU A 11 -8.75 -22.58 49.89
C LEU A 11 -9.62 -22.55 48.62
N ALA A 12 -10.69 -21.77 48.63
CA ALA A 12 -11.45 -21.45 47.43
C ALA A 12 -10.62 -20.46 46.58
N ALA A 13 -10.00 -20.95 45.52
CA ALA A 13 -9.38 -20.10 44.50
C ALA A 13 -10.49 -19.35 43.75
N ILE A 14 -10.72 -18.09 44.12
CA ILE A 14 -11.55 -17.17 43.33
C ILE A 14 -10.76 -16.87 42.06
N GLY A 15 -11.06 -17.59 40.99
CA GLY A 15 -10.62 -17.25 39.65
C GLY A 15 -11.26 -15.93 39.26
N PHE A 16 -10.51 -14.83 39.33
CA PHE A 16 -10.86 -13.61 38.62
C PHE A 16 -10.75 -13.89 37.13
N SER A 17 -11.85 -14.33 36.53
CA SER A 17 -12.07 -14.19 35.09
C SER A 17 -12.16 -12.69 34.82
N ALA A 18 -11.03 -12.01 34.67
CA ALA A 18 -11.02 -10.68 34.11
C ALA A 18 -11.65 -10.81 32.72
N GLN A 19 -12.92 -10.40 32.57
CA GLN A 19 -13.48 -10.15 31.26
C GLN A 19 -12.57 -9.10 30.64
N VAL A 20 -11.69 -9.52 29.74
CA VAL A 20 -10.87 -8.63 28.93
C VAL A 20 -11.86 -7.81 28.12
N GLN A 21 -12.15 -6.60 28.61
CA GLN A 21 -13.04 -5.68 27.92
C GLN A 21 -12.38 -5.34 26.58
N ALA A 22 -13.16 -5.43 25.50
CA ALA A 22 -12.65 -5.13 24.17
C ALA A 22 -12.11 -3.70 24.14
N ALA A 23 -10.90 -3.54 23.59
CA ALA A 23 -10.32 -2.21 23.40
C ALA A 23 -11.13 -1.46 22.36
N LYS A 24 -11.74 -0.34 22.75
CA LYS A 24 -12.44 0.55 21.82
C LYS A 24 -11.40 1.41 21.11
N VAL A 25 -11.37 1.32 19.78
CA VAL A 25 -10.37 2.01 18.96
C VAL A 25 -11.03 2.73 17.79
N ASP A 26 -10.56 3.95 17.53
CA ASP A 26 -10.97 4.73 16.38
C ASP A 26 -9.99 4.51 15.22
N VAL A 27 -10.51 4.13 14.05
CA VAL A 27 -9.68 3.86 12.87
C VAL A 27 -10.11 4.73 11.70
N CYS A 28 -9.22 5.61 11.27
CA CYS A 28 -9.38 6.44 10.09
C CYS A 28 -9.16 5.58 8.83
N VAL A 29 -10.09 5.63 7.88
CA VAL A 29 -9.98 4.87 6.62
C VAL A 29 -9.98 5.83 5.45
N PHE A 30 -8.84 5.97 4.78
CA PHE A 30 -8.79 6.65 3.49
C PHE A 30 -9.42 5.79 2.39
N ASP A 31 -10.40 6.36 1.68
CA ASP A 31 -10.99 5.80 0.47
C ASP A 31 -11.51 6.94 -0.43
N LEU A 32 -11.25 6.88 -1.74
CA LEU A 32 -11.65 7.90 -2.71
C LEU A 32 -13.17 8.18 -2.71
N LEU A 33 -13.98 7.15 -2.47
CA LEU A 33 -15.44 7.22 -2.40
C LEU A 33 -15.96 7.24 -0.96
N GLY A 34 -15.08 7.40 0.03
CA GLY A 34 -15.43 7.44 1.44
C GLY A 34 -16.12 6.13 1.85
N LYS A 35 -17.29 6.22 2.48
CA LYS A 35 -18.03 5.02 2.95
C LYS A 35 -18.43 4.06 1.83
N SER A 36 -18.54 4.55 0.59
CA SER A 36 -19.04 3.76 -0.54
C SER A 36 -17.94 2.99 -1.27
N GLY A 37 -16.66 3.23 -0.97
CA GLY A 37 -15.58 2.59 -1.71
C GLY A 37 -15.11 1.25 -1.15
N GLU A 38 -14.39 0.53 -2.00
CA GLU A 38 -13.96 -0.85 -1.77
C GLU A 38 -13.00 -0.96 -0.57
N SER A 39 -12.15 0.05 -0.31
CA SER A 39 -11.24 0.04 0.84
C SER A 39 -12.01 0.21 2.15
N PHE A 40 -13.07 1.02 2.17
CA PHE A 40 -13.94 1.14 3.34
C PHE A 40 -14.74 -0.14 3.59
N GLN A 41 -15.27 -0.77 2.55
CA GLN A 41 -15.98 -2.06 2.68
C GLN A 41 -15.05 -3.17 3.20
N MET A 42 -13.82 -3.26 2.68
CA MET A 42 -12.81 -4.17 3.22
C MET A 42 -12.52 -3.88 4.71
N ALA A 43 -12.40 -2.59 5.07
CA ALA A 43 -12.18 -2.21 6.46
C ALA A 43 -13.35 -2.62 7.38
N GLN A 44 -14.60 -2.61 6.89
CA GLN A 44 -15.75 -3.12 7.63
C GLN A 44 -15.65 -4.63 7.88
N GLU A 45 -15.28 -5.41 6.86
CA GLU A 45 -15.04 -6.86 7.02
C GLU A 45 -13.89 -7.16 8.00
N TRP A 46 -12.81 -6.37 7.92
CA TRP A 46 -11.69 -6.44 8.85
C TRP A 46 -12.11 -6.09 10.29
N ALA A 47 -12.90 -5.04 10.49
CA ALA A 47 -13.39 -4.61 11.79
C ALA A 47 -14.30 -5.68 12.45
N LEU A 48 -15.07 -6.42 11.66
CA LEU A 48 -15.84 -7.57 12.15
C LEU A 48 -14.93 -8.69 12.66
N ALA A 49 -13.85 -9.00 11.96
CA ALA A 49 -12.86 -9.98 12.40
C ALA A 49 -12.08 -9.51 13.65
N ALA A 50 -11.77 -8.22 13.74
CA ALA A 50 -11.05 -7.60 14.84
C ALA A 50 -11.75 -7.77 16.20
N LYS A 51 -13.09 -7.88 16.22
CA LYS A 51 -13.86 -8.22 17.43
C LYS A 51 -13.41 -9.55 18.05
N GLY A 52 -13.14 -10.55 17.22
CA GLY A 52 -12.61 -11.86 17.67
C GLY A 52 -11.20 -11.80 18.25
N TRP A 53 -10.49 -10.68 18.07
CA TRP A 53 -9.16 -10.43 18.63
C TRP A 53 -9.18 -9.46 19.81
N GLY A 54 -10.38 -9.05 20.27
CA GLY A 54 -10.56 -8.19 21.44
C GLY A 54 -10.55 -6.69 21.13
N ALA A 55 -10.72 -6.28 19.86
CA ALA A 55 -10.84 -4.86 19.49
C ALA A 55 -12.27 -4.54 19.01
N GLU A 56 -12.89 -3.54 19.62
CA GLU A 56 -14.13 -2.94 19.15
C GLU A 56 -13.79 -1.70 18.32
N VAL A 57 -13.87 -1.85 16.99
CA VAL A 57 -13.41 -0.84 16.04
C VAL A 57 -14.55 0.08 15.63
N ASN A 58 -14.33 1.39 15.75
CA ASN A 58 -15.13 2.42 15.10
C ASN A 58 -14.39 2.92 13.83
N LEU A 59 -15.02 2.79 12.66
CA LEU A 59 -14.42 3.18 11.38
C LEU A 59 -14.85 4.59 10.98
N ILE A 60 -13.87 5.46 10.75
CA ILE A 60 -14.07 6.86 10.39
C ILE A 60 -13.63 7.06 8.94
N PRO A 61 -14.56 7.28 7.99
CA PRO A 61 -14.22 7.48 6.58
C PRO A 61 -13.53 8.81 6.35
N ARG A 62 -12.51 8.82 5.49
CA ARG A 62 -11.80 10.01 5.01
C ARG A 62 -11.64 9.91 3.51
N GLN A 63 -12.14 10.90 2.78
CA GLN A 63 -11.93 10.98 1.32
C GLN A 63 -10.64 11.70 0.94
N ASP A 64 -10.06 12.44 1.88
CA ASP A 64 -8.76 13.07 1.73
C ASP A 64 -7.75 12.30 2.58
N GLU A 65 -6.73 11.74 1.92
CA GLU A 65 -5.68 10.97 2.57
C GLU A 65 -4.87 11.81 3.55
N ALA A 66 -4.62 13.09 3.23
CA ALA A 66 -3.90 13.99 4.11
C ALA A 66 -4.70 14.26 5.40
N VAL A 67 -6.03 14.31 5.32
CA VAL A 67 -6.88 14.41 6.51
C VAL A 67 -6.79 13.15 7.37
N ALA A 68 -6.81 11.96 6.75
CA ALA A 68 -6.61 10.70 7.48
C ALA A 68 -5.25 10.65 8.21
N ASP A 69 -4.17 11.04 7.52
CA ASP A 69 -2.83 11.14 8.09
C ASP A 69 -2.77 12.15 9.25
N ASN A 70 -3.34 13.35 9.07
CA ASN A 70 -3.34 14.39 10.09
C ASN A 70 -4.15 14.00 11.33
N ASP A 71 -5.31 13.37 11.16
CA ASP A 71 -6.13 12.90 12.28
C ASP A 71 -5.41 11.77 13.06
N PHE A 72 -4.71 10.88 12.36
CA PHE A 72 -3.85 9.89 13.01
C PHE A 72 -2.70 10.56 13.78
N LYS A 73 -1.97 11.51 13.18
CA LYS A 73 -0.89 12.27 13.85
C LYS A 73 -1.36 12.97 15.11
N ALA A 74 -2.54 13.57 15.05
CA ALA A 74 -3.19 14.29 16.14
C ALA A 74 -3.75 13.37 17.24
N GLY A 75 -3.76 12.05 17.04
CA GLY A 75 -4.30 11.09 18.01
C GLY A 75 -5.84 11.04 18.03
N LYS A 76 -6.51 11.54 16.99
CA LYS A 76 -7.96 11.37 16.82
C LYS A 76 -8.33 9.97 16.32
N CYS A 77 -7.35 9.27 15.76
CA CYS A 77 -7.46 7.89 15.32
C CYS A 77 -6.30 7.10 15.92
N ASP A 78 -6.61 5.92 16.45
CA ASP A 78 -5.68 4.94 17.01
C ASP A 78 -5.04 4.09 15.91
N GLY A 79 -5.71 3.97 14.76
CA GLY A 79 -5.18 3.38 13.55
C GLY A 79 -5.61 4.12 12.28
N VAL A 80 -4.92 3.87 11.19
CA VAL A 80 -5.18 4.52 9.92
C VAL A 80 -4.85 3.63 8.73
N PHE A 81 -5.77 3.57 7.76
CA PHE A 81 -5.51 3.06 6.41
C PHE A 81 -5.14 4.22 5.50
N MET A 82 -3.97 4.16 4.86
CA MET A 82 -3.51 5.13 3.86
C MET A 82 -2.57 4.44 2.87
N THR A 83 -2.21 5.08 1.75
CA THR A 83 -1.25 4.51 0.80
C THR A 83 0.09 4.22 1.47
N ALA A 84 0.75 3.12 1.10
CA ALA A 84 2.06 2.75 1.65
C ALA A 84 3.11 3.84 1.38
N MET A 85 3.00 4.55 0.25
CA MET A 85 3.83 5.73 -0.05
C MET A 85 3.74 6.81 1.03
N ARG A 86 2.53 7.14 1.53
CA ARG A 86 2.37 8.09 2.63
C ARG A 86 2.71 7.47 3.98
N ALA A 87 2.40 6.19 4.18
CA ALA A 87 2.67 5.46 5.42
C ALA A 87 4.16 5.20 5.66
N ARG A 88 5.02 5.33 4.64
CA ARG A 88 6.48 5.15 4.73
C ARG A 88 7.13 5.98 5.84
N GLN A 89 6.55 7.14 6.17
CA GLN A 89 7.00 7.96 7.29
C GLN A 89 6.86 7.25 8.66
N TYR A 90 5.91 6.33 8.81
CA TYR A 90 5.67 5.55 10.03
C TYR A 90 6.43 4.23 10.07
N ASN A 91 6.60 3.59 8.91
CA ASN A 91 7.37 2.37 8.79
C ASN A 91 8.02 2.30 7.41
N LYS A 92 9.35 2.39 7.38
CA LYS A 92 10.11 2.41 6.13
C LYS A 92 10.05 1.06 5.39
N PHE A 93 10.06 -0.06 6.11
CA PHE A 93 10.02 -1.40 5.53
C PHE A 93 8.71 -1.62 4.76
N ALA A 94 7.57 -1.51 5.43
CA ALA A 94 6.25 -1.66 4.81
C ALA A 94 5.99 -0.60 3.73
N GLY A 95 6.26 0.68 4.02
CA GLY A 95 6.03 1.77 3.07
C GLY A 95 6.96 1.77 1.84
N SER A 96 7.95 0.88 1.80
CA SER A 96 8.79 0.63 0.60
C SER A 96 8.21 -0.45 -0.32
N ILE A 97 7.07 -1.07 0.02
CA ILE A 97 6.49 -2.15 -0.80
C ILE A 97 6.04 -1.65 -2.18
N ASP A 98 5.65 -0.37 -2.28
CA ASP A 98 5.24 0.31 -3.52
C ASP A 98 6.44 0.77 -4.37
N ALA A 99 7.65 0.21 -4.16
CA ALA A 99 8.83 0.62 -4.90
C ALA A 99 8.66 0.44 -6.42
N LEU A 100 9.12 1.45 -7.16
CA LEU A 100 9.01 1.52 -8.62
C LEU A 100 9.60 0.27 -9.32
N GLY A 101 8.79 -0.44 -10.10
CA GLY A 101 9.11 -1.72 -10.74
C GLY A 101 9.33 -2.89 -9.77
N GLY A 102 9.01 -2.71 -8.49
CA GLY A 102 9.20 -3.72 -7.44
C GLY A 102 8.30 -4.93 -7.61
N ALA A 103 7.06 -4.72 -8.07
CA ALA A 103 6.09 -5.76 -8.35
C ALA A 103 5.35 -5.47 -9.67
N PRO A 104 5.92 -5.85 -10.83
CA PRO A 104 5.37 -5.49 -12.15
C PRO A 104 4.16 -6.36 -12.59
N SER A 105 3.56 -7.13 -11.69
CA SER A 105 2.32 -7.89 -11.96
C SER A 105 1.56 -8.19 -10.67
N ASN A 106 0.26 -8.42 -10.78
CA ASN A 106 -0.58 -8.76 -9.62
C ASN A 106 -0.15 -10.06 -8.92
N VAL A 107 0.38 -11.05 -9.66
CA VAL A 107 0.90 -12.29 -9.07
C VAL A 107 2.15 -12.02 -8.25
N ILE A 108 3.06 -11.18 -8.75
CA ILE A 108 4.27 -10.78 -8.01
C ILE A 108 3.87 -9.96 -6.78
N ALA A 109 2.95 -9.01 -6.93
CA ALA A 109 2.42 -8.21 -5.83
C ALA A 109 1.81 -9.09 -4.74
N GLN A 110 1.04 -10.11 -5.12
CA GLN A 110 0.46 -11.06 -4.16
C GLN A 110 1.55 -11.77 -3.36
N ARG A 111 2.60 -12.26 -4.04
CA ARG A 111 3.75 -12.89 -3.36
C ARG A 111 4.49 -11.90 -2.45
N ALA A 112 4.73 -10.69 -2.93
CA ALA A 112 5.41 -9.65 -2.17
C ALA A 112 4.67 -9.30 -0.87
N ILE A 113 3.35 -9.07 -0.95
CA ILE A 113 2.51 -8.78 0.22
C ILE A 113 2.51 -9.96 1.18
N SER A 114 2.34 -11.20 0.70
CA SER A 114 2.41 -12.38 1.56
C SER A 114 3.77 -12.54 2.26
N PHE A 115 4.87 -12.30 1.55
CA PHE A 115 6.21 -12.38 2.12
C PHE A 115 6.49 -11.24 3.11
N ALA A 116 6.02 -10.04 2.83
CA ALA A 116 6.13 -8.90 3.73
C ALA A 116 5.41 -9.16 5.05
N LEU A 117 4.15 -9.64 4.98
CA LEU A 117 3.28 -9.87 6.14
C LEU A 117 3.60 -11.13 6.96
N ASP A 118 4.54 -11.96 6.50
CA ASP A 118 5.01 -13.15 7.21
C ASP A 118 5.53 -12.82 8.62
N GLN A 119 5.24 -13.68 9.59
CA GLN A 119 5.62 -13.49 11.00
C GLN A 119 7.13 -13.25 11.20
N ARG A 120 7.99 -13.79 10.33
CA ARG A 120 9.45 -13.54 10.35
C ARG A 120 9.82 -12.07 10.14
N ASN A 121 8.91 -11.27 9.59
CA ASN A 121 9.06 -9.83 9.39
C ASN A 121 8.33 -8.99 10.44
N ALA A 122 7.67 -9.59 11.45
CA ALA A 122 6.90 -8.86 12.46
C ALA A 122 7.71 -7.76 13.17
N ALA A 123 8.99 -8.02 13.47
CA ALA A 123 9.87 -7.02 14.08
C ALA A 123 10.12 -5.80 13.16
N LYS A 124 10.14 -6.01 11.84
CA LYS A 124 10.32 -4.92 10.85
C LYS A 124 9.05 -4.09 10.67
N MET A 125 7.89 -4.61 11.08
CA MET A 125 6.60 -3.88 11.04
C MET A 125 6.46 -2.87 12.16
N VAL A 126 7.37 -2.87 13.14
CA VAL A 126 7.32 -1.98 14.29
C VAL A 126 8.40 -0.91 14.15
N THR A 127 8.06 0.34 14.42
CA THR A 127 9.00 1.47 14.37
C THR A 127 8.76 2.40 15.55
N ASN A 128 9.84 2.93 16.12
CA ASN A 128 9.78 4.01 17.11
C ASN A 128 10.17 5.31 16.42
N LEU A 129 9.28 6.30 16.43
CA LEU A 129 9.45 7.59 15.79
C LEU A 129 9.00 8.70 16.73
N GLY A 130 9.90 9.62 17.07
CA GLY A 130 9.59 10.75 17.96
C GLY A 130 9.05 10.33 19.33
N GLY A 131 9.56 9.22 19.89
CA GLY A 131 9.10 8.67 21.17
C GLY A 131 7.76 7.92 21.11
N LYS A 132 7.15 7.81 19.93
CA LYS A 132 5.90 7.06 19.71
C LYS A 132 6.19 5.75 19.00
N LYS A 133 5.41 4.72 19.31
CA LYS A 133 5.49 3.42 18.66
C LYS A 133 4.42 3.32 17.58
N TYR A 134 4.81 2.79 16.43
CA TYR A 134 3.93 2.52 15.30
C TYR A 134 4.10 1.06 14.88
N GLU A 135 3.00 0.42 14.51
CA GLU A 135 3.02 -0.93 13.95
C GLU A 135 2.19 -0.97 12.66
N VAL A 136 2.73 -1.61 11.62
CA VAL A 136 1.94 -1.97 10.43
C VAL A 136 1.23 -3.30 10.69
N ALA A 137 -0.08 -3.21 10.89
CA ALA A 137 -0.97 -4.32 11.20
C ALA A 137 -1.63 -4.92 9.94
N GLY A 138 -1.32 -4.40 8.75
CA GLY A 138 -1.84 -4.91 7.49
C GLY A 138 -1.28 -4.19 6.27
N ILE A 139 -1.31 -4.87 5.14
CA ILE A 139 -1.01 -4.32 3.82
C ILE A 139 -2.08 -4.87 2.88
N SER A 140 -2.80 -3.98 2.18
CA SER A 140 -3.84 -4.34 1.22
C SER A 140 -3.50 -3.79 -0.17
N PRO A 141 -3.64 -4.57 -1.24
CA PRO A 141 -3.36 -4.07 -2.57
C PRO A 141 -4.48 -3.13 -3.05
N LEU A 142 -4.10 -2.05 -3.73
CA LEU A 142 -5.00 -1.14 -4.45
C LEU A 142 -4.91 -1.30 -5.97
N GLY A 143 -3.86 -1.97 -6.47
CA GLY A 143 -3.75 -2.41 -7.86
C GLY A 143 -2.48 -1.96 -8.57
N SER A 144 -2.27 -2.45 -9.79
CA SER A 144 -1.16 -2.02 -10.65
C SER A 144 -1.34 -0.57 -11.05
N ALA A 145 -0.36 0.29 -10.80
CA ALA A 145 -0.35 1.65 -11.32
C ALA A 145 0.13 1.67 -12.77
N PHE A 146 -0.68 2.27 -13.64
CA PHE A 146 -0.35 2.50 -15.04
C PHE A 146 -0.13 4.00 -15.29
N ILE A 147 0.67 4.31 -16.30
CA ILE A 147 0.83 5.69 -16.78
C ILE A 147 -0.28 6.00 -17.77
N PHE A 148 -1.06 7.03 -17.47
CA PHE A 148 -2.04 7.63 -18.37
C PHE A 148 -1.46 8.91 -18.96
N VAL A 149 -1.60 9.06 -20.27
CA VAL A 149 -1.11 10.22 -21.03
C VAL A 149 -2.27 10.88 -21.77
N ARG A 150 -2.28 12.22 -21.83
CA ARG A 150 -3.30 12.97 -22.59
C ARG A 150 -3.16 12.83 -24.10
N ASP A 151 -1.96 12.49 -24.57
CA ASP A 151 -1.63 12.33 -25.99
C ASP A 151 -0.84 11.02 -26.19
N LYS A 152 -1.39 10.10 -26.98
CA LYS A 152 -0.76 8.82 -27.36
C LYS A 152 0.57 8.97 -28.08
N ASN A 153 0.91 10.16 -28.60
CA ASN A 153 2.22 10.44 -29.14
C ASN A 153 3.32 10.41 -28.06
N ILE A 154 2.97 10.58 -26.78
CA ILE A 154 3.85 10.28 -25.65
C ILE A 154 3.93 8.76 -25.52
N SER A 155 4.67 8.13 -26.44
CA SER A 155 4.63 6.68 -26.66
C SER A 155 5.84 5.91 -26.11
N SER A 156 6.81 6.61 -25.53
CA SER A 156 8.06 6.04 -25.03
C SER A 156 8.66 6.93 -23.93
N ILE A 157 9.75 6.47 -23.29
CA ILE A 157 10.46 7.23 -22.25
C ILE A 157 10.99 8.55 -22.81
N GLU A 158 11.57 8.51 -24.00
CA GLU A 158 12.20 9.66 -24.66
C GLU A 158 11.15 10.73 -24.98
N LYS A 159 9.95 10.30 -25.39
CA LYS A 159 8.85 11.21 -25.70
C LYS A 159 8.17 11.80 -24.46
N ALA A 160 8.49 11.30 -23.26
CA ALA A 160 8.09 11.90 -22.01
C ALA A 160 8.96 13.12 -21.62
N ALA A 161 10.13 13.29 -22.24
CA ALA A 161 11.00 14.43 -21.96
C ALA A 161 10.30 15.77 -22.23
N GLY A 162 10.44 16.71 -21.30
CA GLY A 162 9.79 18.02 -21.32
C GLY A 162 8.29 18.01 -21.00
N LYS A 163 7.65 16.85 -20.89
CA LYS A 163 6.22 16.72 -20.54
C LYS A 163 6.00 16.83 -19.04
N LYS A 164 4.85 17.38 -18.63
CA LYS A 164 4.47 17.56 -17.22
C LYS A 164 3.87 16.28 -16.66
N PHE A 165 4.43 15.79 -15.57
CA PHE A 165 3.99 14.60 -14.85
C PHE A 165 3.50 14.99 -13.45
N ALA A 166 2.27 14.64 -13.06
CA ALA A 166 1.85 14.85 -11.67
C ALA A 166 2.51 13.85 -10.72
N VAL A 167 3.25 14.35 -9.73
CA VAL A 167 3.91 13.52 -8.71
C VAL A 167 3.39 13.86 -7.33
N LEU A 168 3.31 12.86 -6.45
CA LEU A 168 2.88 13.06 -5.08
C LEU A 168 3.98 13.81 -4.30
N GLY A 169 3.59 14.92 -3.65
CA GLY A 169 4.55 15.82 -3.00
C GLY A 169 5.39 15.19 -1.90
N TYR A 170 4.89 14.12 -1.27
CA TYR A 170 5.56 13.37 -0.21
C TYR A 170 6.36 12.16 -0.71
N ASP A 171 6.31 11.83 -2.01
CA ASP A 171 7.07 10.70 -2.56
C ASP A 171 8.25 11.18 -3.42
N ASP A 172 9.43 11.17 -2.82
CA ASP A 172 10.66 11.57 -3.51
C ASP A 172 11.04 10.60 -4.64
N ALA A 173 10.67 9.33 -4.53
CA ALA A 173 10.92 8.31 -5.55
C ALA A 173 10.31 8.71 -6.92
N GLN A 174 9.04 9.13 -6.93
CA GLN A 174 8.39 9.65 -8.13
C GLN A 174 9.11 10.88 -8.69
N LYS A 175 9.47 11.86 -7.84
CA LYS A 175 10.16 13.08 -8.29
C LYS A 175 11.48 12.76 -8.99
N ILE A 176 12.27 11.88 -8.39
CA ILE A 176 13.59 11.45 -8.91
C ILE A 176 13.43 10.75 -10.25
N MET A 177 12.45 9.87 -10.38
CA MET A 177 12.26 9.12 -11.63
C MET A 177 11.71 9.98 -12.76
N VAL A 178 10.79 10.89 -12.45
CA VAL A 178 10.29 11.86 -13.44
C VAL A 178 11.43 12.75 -13.95
N GLN A 179 12.30 13.23 -13.06
CA GLN A 179 13.50 13.97 -13.45
C GLN A 179 14.47 13.13 -14.28
N ARG A 180 14.69 11.86 -13.91
CA ARG A 180 15.57 10.93 -14.63
C ARG A 180 15.15 10.71 -16.09
N VAL A 181 13.84 10.75 -16.38
CA VAL A 181 13.32 10.63 -17.76
C VAL A 181 13.21 11.97 -18.49
N GLY A 182 13.72 13.05 -17.90
CA GLY A 182 13.68 14.40 -18.48
C GLY A 182 12.28 15.04 -18.47
N ALA A 183 11.31 14.46 -17.77
CA ALA A 183 9.98 15.02 -17.60
C ALA A 183 9.96 16.07 -16.46
N GLN A 184 8.93 16.90 -16.43
CA GLN A 184 8.75 17.96 -15.44
C GLN A 184 7.81 17.52 -14.33
N ALA A 185 8.32 17.39 -13.11
CA ALA A 185 7.52 17.05 -11.94
C ALA A 185 6.58 18.21 -11.55
N VAL A 186 5.27 17.94 -11.51
CA VAL A 186 4.24 18.85 -11.02
C VAL A 186 3.71 18.31 -9.69
N ILE A 187 4.14 18.94 -8.60
CA ILE A 187 3.79 18.55 -7.24
C ILE A 187 2.27 18.55 -7.05
N SER A 188 1.74 17.43 -6.58
CA SER A 188 0.31 17.16 -6.41
C SER A 188 0.05 16.33 -5.15
N ASP A 189 -1.21 16.20 -4.80
CA ASP A 189 -1.69 15.30 -3.76
C ASP A 189 -2.72 14.33 -4.38
N VAL A 190 -3.07 13.26 -3.66
CA VAL A 190 -4.09 12.29 -4.09
C VAL A 190 -5.42 12.98 -4.35
N SER A 191 -5.73 14.05 -3.61
CA SER A 191 -6.95 14.85 -3.81
C SER A 191 -7.01 15.64 -5.11
N ASN A 192 -5.88 15.90 -5.80
CA ASN A 192 -5.87 16.81 -6.95
C ASN A 192 -5.07 16.37 -8.19
N PHE A 193 -4.26 15.32 -8.13
CA PHE A 193 -3.39 14.94 -9.26
C PHE A 193 -4.18 14.61 -10.54
N VAL A 194 -5.31 13.89 -10.43
CA VAL A 194 -6.18 13.61 -11.59
C VAL A 194 -6.96 14.83 -12.03
N ALA A 195 -7.36 15.72 -11.12
CA ALA A 195 -8.01 16.97 -11.52
C ALA A 195 -7.08 17.81 -12.41
N LYS A 196 -5.78 17.88 -12.08
CA LYS A 196 -4.77 18.53 -12.93
C LYS A 196 -4.64 17.86 -14.29
N PHE A 197 -4.69 16.52 -14.32
CA PHE A 197 -4.66 15.76 -15.57
C PHE A 197 -5.88 16.02 -16.43
N ASN A 198 -7.08 15.92 -15.87
CA ASN A 198 -8.34 16.16 -16.57
C ASN A 198 -8.42 17.59 -17.13
N ASN A 199 -7.87 18.57 -16.39
CA ASN A 199 -7.84 19.97 -16.79
C ASN A 199 -6.64 20.36 -17.68
N GLY A 200 -5.78 19.41 -18.07
CA GLY A 200 -4.64 19.68 -18.97
C GLY A 200 -3.48 20.45 -18.33
N GLN A 201 -3.44 20.57 -17.00
CA GLN A 201 -2.32 21.18 -16.28
C GLN A 201 -1.08 20.28 -16.27
N VAL A 202 -1.28 18.97 -16.41
CA VAL A 202 -0.23 17.95 -16.60
C VAL A 202 -0.57 17.08 -17.82
N ASP A 203 0.47 16.55 -18.44
CA ASP A 203 0.38 15.67 -19.61
C ASP A 203 0.21 14.20 -19.21
N MET A 204 0.70 13.82 -18.02
CA MET A 204 0.81 12.44 -17.57
C MET A 204 0.50 12.27 -16.09
N VAL A 205 -0.10 11.14 -15.73
CA VAL A 205 -0.32 10.69 -14.35
C VAL A 205 -0.10 9.19 -14.20
N GLY A 206 0.39 8.77 -13.03
CA GLY A 206 0.36 7.36 -12.62
C GLY A 206 -0.84 7.11 -11.72
N ALA A 207 -1.65 6.09 -12.02
CA ALA A 207 -2.79 5.72 -11.18
C ALA A 207 -3.10 4.23 -11.26
N PRO A 208 -3.58 3.59 -10.17
CA PRO A 208 -4.11 2.23 -10.24
C PRO A 208 -5.50 2.22 -10.87
N ALA A 209 -5.93 1.07 -11.37
CA ALA A 209 -7.29 0.90 -11.90
C ALA A 209 -8.38 1.25 -10.88
N TYR A 210 -8.10 1.06 -9.58
CA TYR A 210 -8.93 1.51 -8.47
C TYR A 210 -9.32 2.99 -8.54
N ALA A 211 -8.46 3.86 -9.08
CA ALA A 211 -8.73 5.28 -9.21
C ALA A 211 -9.40 5.68 -10.54
N TYR A 212 -9.47 4.77 -11.52
CA TYR A 212 -9.86 5.10 -12.91
C TYR A 212 -11.26 5.68 -13.04
N LYS A 213 -12.26 5.01 -12.48
CA LYS A 213 -13.65 5.48 -12.48
C LYS A 213 -13.89 6.56 -11.41
N PRO A 214 -13.49 6.38 -10.13
CA PRO A 214 -13.76 7.37 -9.09
C PRO A 214 -13.21 8.77 -9.38
N LEU A 215 -12.02 8.86 -10.00
CA LEU A 215 -11.40 10.13 -10.35
C LEU A 215 -11.67 10.56 -11.80
N GLU A 216 -12.49 9.79 -12.52
CA GLU A 216 -12.87 10.07 -13.90
C GLU A 216 -11.68 10.30 -14.84
N ILE A 217 -10.63 9.48 -14.73
CA ILE A 217 -9.38 9.61 -15.51
C ILE A 217 -9.65 9.66 -17.03
N TYR A 218 -10.73 9.02 -17.47
CA TYR A 218 -11.18 9.03 -18.86
C TYR A 218 -11.46 10.43 -19.42
N LYS A 219 -11.76 11.43 -18.59
CA LYS A 219 -11.93 12.83 -19.04
C LYS A 219 -10.62 13.41 -19.56
N GLY A 220 -9.51 13.18 -18.87
CA GLY A 220 -8.18 13.64 -19.31
C GLY A 220 -7.62 12.84 -20.49
N LEU A 221 -8.01 11.56 -20.62
CA LEU A 221 -7.67 10.76 -21.80
C LEU A 221 -8.38 11.28 -23.07
N GLY A 222 -9.67 11.61 -22.97
CA GLY A 222 -10.47 12.01 -24.13
C GLY A 222 -10.38 10.99 -25.27
N ASN A 223 -10.24 11.46 -26.52
CA ASN A 223 -10.10 10.60 -27.69
C ASN A 223 -8.64 10.33 -28.08
N ASN A 224 -7.69 11.12 -27.57
CA ASN A 224 -6.29 11.10 -28.02
C ASN A 224 -5.33 10.47 -27.00
N GLY A 225 -5.77 10.29 -25.75
CA GLY A 225 -4.95 9.76 -24.69
C GLY A 225 -4.75 8.25 -24.77
N ALA A 226 -3.79 7.78 -23.98
CA ALA A 226 -3.45 6.37 -23.87
C ALA A 226 -3.07 6.01 -22.43
N MET A 227 -3.09 4.71 -22.15
CA MET A 227 -2.58 4.10 -20.93
C MET A 227 -1.48 3.12 -21.33
N PHE A 228 -0.30 3.26 -20.74
CA PHE A 228 0.81 2.36 -20.99
C PHE A 228 0.43 1.02 -20.37
N ASN A 229 0.34 -0.04 -21.17
CA ASN A 229 0.04 -1.38 -20.68
C ASN A 229 1.30 -2.03 -20.07
N PHE A 230 1.83 -1.37 -19.06
CA PHE A 230 3.03 -1.70 -18.31
C PHE A 230 2.91 -1.13 -16.89
N PRO A 231 2.70 -1.97 -15.87
CA PRO A 231 2.68 -1.52 -14.48
C PRO A 231 4.00 -0.90 -14.05
N VAL A 232 3.98 0.34 -13.54
CA VAL A 232 5.19 1.03 -13.06
C VAL A 232 5.45 0.78 -11.57
N LEU A 233 4.42 0.46 -10.80
CA LEU A 233 4.48 -0.02 -9.42
C LEU A 233 3.16 -0.71 -9.07
N GLN A 234 3.13 -1.43 -7.95
CA GLN A 234 1.88 -1.84 -7.32
C GLN A 234 1.54 -0.82 -6.23
N VAL A 235 0.35 -0.23 -6.25
CA VAL A 235 -0.12 0.61 -5.15
C VAL A 235 -0.68 -0.27 -4.06
N THR A 236 -0.32 -0.01 -2.82
CA THR A 236 -0.89 -0.66 -1.64
C THR A 236 -1.34 0.37 -0.60
N ALA A 237 -2.23 -0.07 0.28
CA ALA A 237 -2.59 0.64 1.49
C ALA A 237 -2.00 -0.08 2.71
N ASP A 238 -1.26 0.65 3.52
CA ASP A 238 -0.79 0.18 4.81
C ASP A 238 -1.84 0.50 5.88
N PHE A 239 -2.07 -0.45 6.77
CA PHE A 239 -2.82 -0.24 8.00
C PHE A 239 -1.84 -0.01 9.16
N VAL A 240 -1.68 1.24 9.55
CA VAL A 240 -0.77 1.67 10.62
C VAL A 240 -1.56 1.84 11.91
N ILE A 241 -1.08 1.28 13.02
CA ILE A 241 -1.68 1.40 14.34
C ILE A 241 -0.71 1.99 15.37
N ARG A 242 -1.29 2.54 16.43
CA ARG A 242 -0.64 2.76 17.74
C ARG A 242 -0.79 1.48 18.55
N PRO A 243 0.20 0.57 18.56
CA PRO A 243 0.02 -0.77 19.11
C PRO A 243 -0.40 -0.77 20.59
N GLU A 244 -0.10 0.28 21.35
CA GLU A 244 -0.52 0.47 22.73
C GLU A 244 -2.04 0.66 22.91
N GLN A 245 -2.77 1.06 21.87
CA GLN A 245 -4.24 1.21 21.89
C GLN A 245 -4.97 -0.09 21.55
N PHE A 246 -4.23 -1.10 21.07
CA PHE A 246 -4.78 -2.37 20.62
C PHE A 246 -4.41 -3.52 21.58
N PRO A 247 -5.17 -4.62 21.58
CA PRO A 247 -4.83 -5.79 22.39
C PRO A 247 -3.43 -6.34 22.09
N VAL A 248 -2.79 -6.95 23.07
CA VAL A 248 -1.47 -7.58 22.89
C VAL A 248 -1.55 -8.65 21.79
N GLY A 249 -0.61 -8.60 20.84
CA GLY A 249 -0.55 -9.51 19.70
C GLY A 249 -1.56 -9.23 18.58
N PHE A 250 -2.32 -8.13 18.67
CA PHE A 250 -3.32 -7.74 17.66
C PHE A 250 -2.71 -7.60 16.26
N GLY A 251 -1.55 -6.94 16.16
CA GLY A 251 -0.92 -6.65 14.86
C GLY A 251 -0.65 -7.90 14.02
N GLN A 252 -0.16 -9.00 14.62
CA GLN A 252 0.05 -10.25 13.85
C GLN A 252 -1.27 -10.89 13.42
N LYS A 253 -2.27 -10.97 14.31
CA LYS A 253 -3.61 -11.52 13.97
C LYS A 253 -4.25 -10.75 12.80
N SER A 254 -4.08 -9.42 12.83
CA SER A 254 -4.52 -8.54 11.74
C SER A 254 -3.77 -8.85 10.44
N ARG A 255 -2.44 -8.93 10.46
CA ARG A 255 -1.65 -9.28 9.26
C ARG A 255 -2.04 -10.64 8.67
N ASP A 256 -2.30 -11.64 9.52
CA ASP A 256 -2.75 -12.96 9.08
C ASP A 256 -4.11 -12.90 8.35
N TRP A 257 -5.01 -12.02 8.80
CA TRP A 257 -6.28 -11.76 8.11
C TRP A 257 -6.07 -11.12 6.74
N PHE A 258 -5.15 -10.16 6.60
CA PHE A 258 -4.83 -9.57 5.29
C PHE A 258 -4.27 -10.64 4.33
N VAL A 259 -3.37 -11.50 4.80
CA VAL A 259 -2.84 -12.61 3.98
C VAL A 259 -3.96 -13.56 3.55
N LYS A 260 -4.87 -13.92 4.46
CA LYS A 260 -6.02 -14.79 4.16
C LYS A 260 -6.96 -14.20 3.11
N ASN A 261 -7.18 -12.89 3.15
CA ASN A 261 -8.11 -12.20 2.24
C ASN A 261 -7.45 -11.67 0.96
N LEU A 262 -6.13 -11.79 0.84
CA LEU A 262 -5.36 -11.30 -0.30
C LEU A 262 -5.85 -11.83 -1.67
N PRO A 263 -6.24 -13.12 -1.83
CA PRO A 263 -6.79 -13.61 -3.09
C PRO A 263 -8.08 -12.89 -3.51
N LYS A 264 -8.97 -12.58 -2.56
CA LYS A 264 -10.21 -11.83 -2.81
C LYS A 264 -9.89 -10.40 -3.28
N ALA A 265 -8.95 -9.74 -2.60
CA ALA A 265 -8.50 -8.39 -2.98
C ALA A 265 -7.90 -8.36 -4.39
N MET A 266 -7.06 -9.34 -4.75
CA MET A 266 -6.48 -9.44 -6.08
C MET A 266 -7.51 -9.74 -7.18
N SER A 267 -8.54 -10.55 -6.89
CA SER A 267 -9.65 -10.78 -7.83
C SER A 267 -10.41 -9.49 -8.13
N MET A 268 -10.67 -8.67 -7.11
CA MET A 268 -11.28 -7.35 -7.28
C MET A 268 -10.41 -6.43 -8.15
N ILE A 269 -9.10 -6.37 -7.89
CA ILE A 269 -8.16 -5.58 -8.70
C ILE A 269 -8.18 -6.00 -10.17
N ASN A 270 -8.09 -7.31 -10.44
CA ASN A 270 -8.12 -7.83 -11.82
C ASN A 270 -9.41 -7.42 -12.54
N ARG A 271 -10.55 -7.41 -11.83
CA ARG A 271 -11.83 -6.92 -12.39
C ARG A 271 -11.72 -5.43 -12.75
N LEU A 272 -11.26 -4.58 -11.82
CA LEU A 272 -11.13 -3.13 -12.07
C LEU A 272 -10.16 -2.82 -13.22
N GLU A 273 -9.05 -3.54 -13.33
CA GLU A 273 -8.11 -3.41 -14.45
C GLU A 273 -8.73 -3.82 -15.80
N GLY A 274 -9.62 -4.82 -15.78
CA GLY A 274 -10.40 -5.26 -16.93
C GLY A 274 -11.44 -4.22 -17.39
N GLU A 275 -11.93 -3.37 -16.49
CA GLU A 275 -12.91 -2.32 -16.80
C GLU A 275 -12.32 -1.12 -17.55
N ILE A 276 -10.98 -1.01 -17.62
CA ILE A 276 -10.33 0.04 -18.41
C ILE A 276 -10.48 -0.29 -19.91
N PRO A 277 -11.13 0.59 -20.71
CA PRO A 277 -11.40 0.32 -22.11
C PRO A 277 -10.12 0.01 -22.92
N ALA A 278 -10.18 -1.06 -23.72
CA ALA A 278 -9.06 -1.51 -24.54
C ALA A 278 -8.53 -0.45 -25.51
N LYS A 279 -9.39 0.48 -25.96
CA LYS A 279 -9.01 1.61 -26.84
C LYS A 279 -7.92 2.51 -26.26
N TYR A 280 -7.77 2.55 -24.93
CA TYR A 280 -6.71 3.31 -24.28
C TYR A 280 -5.42 2.53 -24.11
N LYS A 281 -5.44 1.19 -24.19
CA LYS A 281 -4.27 0.36 -23.90
C LYS A 281 -3.25 0.50 -25.03
N MET A 282 -2.10 1.07 -24.71
CA MET A 282 -0.95 1.15 -25.60
C MET A 282 0.10 0.13 -25.14
N ASN A 283 0.40 -0.84 -26.00
CA ASN A 283 1.42 -1.84 -25.73
C ASN A 283 2.81 -1.30 -26.08
N LEU A 284 3.76 -1.53 -25.19
CA LEU A 284 5.17 -1.26 -25.44
C LEU A 284 5.81 -2.42 -26.20
N SER A 285 6.83 -2.12 -27.02
CA SER A 285 7.65 -3.14 -27.67
C SER A 285 8.41 -3.97 -26.62
N ALA A 286 8.91 -5.15 -27.00
CA ALA A 286 9.71 -5.97 -26.08
C ALA A 286 11.01 -5.26 -25.65
N GLU A 287 11.60 -4.49 -26.56
CA GLU A 287 12.78 -3.67 -26.31
C GLU A 287 12.48 -2.56 -25.30
N ASP A 288 11.39 -1.81 -25.51
CA ASP A 288 10.97 -0.76 -24.57
C ASP A 288 10.68 -1.34 -23.19
N LYS A 289 9.95 -2.46 -23.10
CA LYS A 289 9.71 -3.13 -21.81
C LYS A 289 11.00 -3.45 -21.08
N THR A 290 12.00 -3.98 -21.79
CA THR A 290 13.32 -4.28 -21.23
C THR A 290 14.03 -3.01 -20.75
N LYS A 291 13.97 -1.94 -21.55
CA LYS A 291 14.55 -0.64 -21.20
C LYS A 291 13.89 -0.02 -19.96
N TYR A 292 12.56 -0.05 -19.89
CA TYR A 292 11.77 0.37 -18.73
C TYR A 292 12.16 -0.41 -17.48
N GLN A 293 12.25 -1.74 -17.59
CA GLN A 293 12.59 -2.58 -16.46
C GLN A 293 13.99 -2.27 -15.92
N LYS A 294 15.00 -2.14 -16.80
CA LYS A 294 16.37 -1.74 -16.42
C LYS A 294 16.38 -0.39 -15.70
N MET A 295 15.71 0.61 -16.28
CA MET A 295 15.61 1.95 -15.69
C MET A 295 14.95 1.93 -14.30
N LEU A 296 13.86 1.15 -14.14
CA LEU A 296 13.17 1.02 -12.86
C LEU A 296 14.05 0.32 -11.82
N ARG A 297 14.79 -0.72 -12.21
CA ARG A 297 15.78 -1.38 -11.35
C ARG A 297 16.86 -0.40 -10.88
N ASP A 298 17.47 0.32 -11.80
CA ASP A 298 18.51 1.30 -11.47
C ASP A 298 17.94 2.42 -10.60
N GLY A 299 16.65 2.75 -10.77
CA GLY A 299 15.91 3.65 -9.90
C GLY A 299 15.78 3.11 -8.47
N ARG A 300 15.35 1.85 -8.31
CA ARG A 300 15.27 1.20 -6.99
C ARG A 300 16.61 1.15 -6.30
N MET A 301 17.67 0.78 -7.01
CA MET A 301 19.02 0.73 -6.45
C MET A 301 19.48 2.11 -5.96
N ASP A 302 19.29 3.15 -6.77
CA ASP A 302 19.64 4.53 -6.38
C ASP A 302 18.83 4.99 -5.15
N MET A 303 17.52 4.82 -5.16
CA MET A 303 16.65 5.20 -4.05
C MET A 303 16.96 4.43 -2.76
N THR A 304 17.36 3.17 -2.87
CA THR A 304 17.80 2.37 -1.72
C THR A 304 19.10 2.92 -1.15
N LYS A 305 20.09 3.24 -2.01
CA LYS A 305 21.35 3.88 -1.58
C LYS A 305 21.13 5.23 -0.92
N ARG A 306 20.16 6.00 -1.41
CA ARG A 306 19.75 7.30 -0.85
C ARG A 306 18.92 7.19 0.43
N GLY A 307 18.62 5.99 0.89
CA GLY A 307 17.84 5.75 2.09
C GLY A 307 16.34 6.04 1.93
N ILE A 308 15.83 6.14 0.71
CA ILE A 308 14.38 6.30 0.44
C ILE A 308 13.69 4.96 0.62
N TYR A 309 14.20 3.91 -0.04
CA TYR A 309 13.68 2.55 0.13
C TYR A 309 14.43 1.77 1.21
N ASP A 310 13.72 0.84 1.83
CA ASP A 310 14.26 -0.11 2.79
C ASP A 310 14.93 -1.30 2.06
N PRO A 311 16.22 -1.58 2.32
CA PRO A 311 16.91 -2.70 1.68
C PRO A 311 16.27 -4.07 1.96
N ALA A 312 15.73 -4.31 3.16
CA ALA A 312 15.09 -5.58 3.47
C ALA A 312 13.79 -5.74 2.67
N MET A 313 13.05 -4.66 2.43
CA MET A 313 11.88 -4.70 1.54
C MET A 313 12.31 -4.92 0.08
N MET A 314 13.42 -4.34 -0.37
CA MET A 314 13.93 -4.59 -1.74
C MET A 314 14.26 -6.06 -1.95
N SER A 315 14.91 -6.69 -0.97
CA SER A 315 15.12 -8.14 -0.96
C SER A 315 13.82 -8.96 -0.98
N VAL A 316 12.76 -8.52 -0.29
CA VAL A 316 11.43 -9.16 -0.34
C VAL A 316 10.83 -9.08 -1.75
N LEU A 317 10.85 -7.88 -2.35
CA LEU A 317 10.32 -7.65 -3.69
C LEU A 317 11.09 -8.44 -4.75
N LYS A 318 12.42 -8.46 -4.68
CA LYS A 318 13.25 -9.27 -5.57
C LYS A 318 12.92 -10.75 -5.45
N ARG A 319 12.79 -11.27 -4.23
CA ARG A 319 12.38 -12.67 -4.00
C ARG A 319 11.01 -12.96 -4.59
N ALA A 320 10.05 -12.05 -4.45
CA ALA A 320 8.74 -12.18 -5.04
C ALA A 320 8.82 -12.25 -6.57
N ARG A 321 9.53 -11.31 -7.22
CA ARG A 321 9.76 -11.32 -8.68
C ARG A 321 10.37 -12.65 -9.14
N CYS A 322 11.47 -13.06 -8.51
CA CYS A 322 12.19 -14.27 -8.90
C CYS A 322 11.47 -15.58 -8.57
N SER A 323 10.48 -15.56 -7.67
CA SER A 323 9.61 -16.72 -7.43
C SER A 323 8.60 -16.95 -8.56
N VAL A 324 8.23 -15.89 -9.29
CA VAL A 324 7.24 -15.92 -10.37
C VAL A 324 7.94 -16.00 -11.74
N GLU A 325 8.94 -15.16 -11.96
CA GLU A 325 9.67 -15.01 -13.23
C GLU A 325 11.14 -15.40 -13.05
N LYS A 326 11.41 -16.70 -12.89
CA LYS A 326 12.77 -17.21 -12.58
C LYS A 326 13.83 -16.84 -13.62
N THR A 327 13.42 -16.66 -14.89
CA THR A 327 14.30 -16.32 -16.02
C THR A 327 14.50 -14.82 -16.19
N ASN A 328 13.88 -13.99 -15.36
CA ASN A 328 14.06 -12.54 -15.40
C ASN A 328 15.52 -12.19 -15.08
N PHE A 329 16.12 -11.29 -15.87
CA PHE A 329 17.54 -10.96 -15.75
C PHE A 329 17.91 -10.43 -14.36
N GLU A 330 16.97 -9.80 -13.64
CA GLU A 330 17.23 -9.31 -12.29
C GLU A 330 17.56 -10.43 -11.28
N CYS A 331 17.16 -11.66 -11.57
CA CYS A 331 17.29 -12.80 -10.66
C CYS A 331 18.70 -13.41 -10.64
N SER A 332 19.50 -13.17 -11.68
CA SER A 332 20.92 -13.56 -11.72
C SER A 332 21.86 -12.45 -11.24
N LEU A 333 21.37 -11.21 -11.13
CA LEU A 333 22.18 -10.07 -10.69
C LEU A 333 22.26 -10.02 -9.16
N GLY A 334 23.42 -9.63 -8.63
CA GLY A 334 23.58 -9.27 -7.21
C GLY A 334 22.90 -7.94 -6.87
N GLY A 335 22.67 -7.70 -5.58
CA GLY A 335 22.06 -6.47 -5.06
C GLY A 335 20.52 -6.42 -5.13
N GLU A 336 19.98 -5.35 -4.54
CA GLU A 336 18.62 -5.19 -3.98
C GLU A 336 18.40 -5.84 -2.61
#